data_AF-A0A836WHL5-F1
#
_entry.id   AF-A0A836WHL5-F1
#
_cell.length_a   1.000
_cell.length_b   1.000
_cell.length_c   1.000
_cell.angle_alpha   90.00
_cell.angle_beta   90.00
_cell.angle_gamma   90.00
#
_symmetry.space_group_name_H-M   'P 1'
#
loop_
_entity.id
_entity.type
_entity.pdbx_description
1 polymer ?
#
loop_
_entity_poly.entity_id
_entity_poly.type
_entity_poly.pdbx_seq_one_letter_code
_entity_poly.pdbx_strand_id
1 'polypeptide(L)'
;MSDEQIAELTQLETLDNTPLKQLLLKTLSKEQQALETLLQKNKARVHTEQKQLVVLQKVVNKIMLQKARAAVLLRFRGQRLPYQQLSESELYLVSEISDLDKYT
;
A
#
# COMPACT_ATOMS: atom_id res chain seq x y z
N MET A 1 10.30 -10.66 -0.36
CA MET A 1 9.05 -10.86 0.43
C MET A 1 9.34 -11.87 1.51
N SER A 2 8.78 -11.70 2.70
CA SER A 2 8.88 -12.69 3.78
C SER A 2 7.77 -13.75 3.66
N ASP A 3 8.01 -14.95 4.21
CA ASP A 3 7.04 -16.04 4.21
C ASP A 3 5.72 -15.66 4.89
N GLU A 4 5.78 -14.81 5.91
CA GLU A 4 4.62 -14.25 6.59
C GLU A 4 3.75 -13.39 5.66
N GLN A 5 4.36 -12.54 4.82
CA GLN A 5 3.62 -11.73 3.84
C GLN A 5 2.98 -12.62 2.76
N ILE A 6 3.63 -13.71 2.38
CA ILE A 6 3.08 -14.68 1.43
C ILE A 6 1.86 -15.35 2.06
N ALA A 7 1.96 -15.82 3.30
CA ALA A 7 0.85 -16.44 4.01
C ALA A 7 -0.36 -15.50 4.14
N GLU A 8 -0.14 -14.23 4.49
CA GLU A 8 -1.21 -13.21 4.56
C GLU A 8 -1.89 -12.98 3.21
N LEU A 9 -1.14 -12.93 2.10
CA LEU A 9 -1.72 -12.78 0.77
C LEU A 9 -2.49 -14.02 0.32
N THR A 10 -2.02 -15.21 0.69
CA THR A 10 -2.72 -16.48 0.40
C THR A 10 -4.04 -16.56 1.17
N GLN A 11 -4.11 -16.03 2.39
CA GLN A 11 -5.37 -15.95 3.13
C GLN A 11 -6.43 -15.10 2.41
N LEU A 12 -6.06 -14.15 1.55
CA LEU A 12 -7.03 -13.38 0.76
C LEU A 12 -7.78 -14.27 -0.26
N GLU A 13 -7.22 -15.42 -0.63
CA GLU A 13 -7.85 -16.34 -1.58
C GLU A 13 -9.08 -17.02 -0.99
N THR A 14 -9.15 -17.17 0.33
CA THR A 14 -10.28 -17.78 1.04
C THR A 14 -11.42 -16.80 1.27
N LEU A 15 -11.16 -15.49 1.09
CA LEU A 15 -12.16 -14.45 1.28
C LEU A 15 -13.16 -14.41 0.12
N ASP A 16 -14.42 -14.14 0.44
CA ASP A 16 -15.48 -13.90 -0.54
C ASP A 16 -15.31 -12.57 -1.28
N ASN A 17 -16.11 -12.36 -2.32
CA ASN A 17 -15.99 -11.17 -3.18
C ASN A 17 -16.30 -9.85 -2.44
N THR A 18 -17.17 -9.86 -1.43
CA THR A 18 -17.54 -8.67 -0.65
C THR A 18 -16.36 -8.10 0.14
N PRO A 19 -15.66 -8.87 1.01
CA PRO A 19 -14.49 -8.37 1.71
C PRO A 19 -13.35 -7.97 0.77
N LEU A 20 -13.15 -8.68 -0.36
CA LEU A 20 -12.17 -8.27 -1.38
C LEU A 20 -12.50 -6.91 -2.00
N LYS A 21 -13.78 -6.63 -2.27
CA LYS A 21 -14.22 -5.31 -2.76
C LYS A 21 -14.02 -4.23 -1.70
N GLN A 22 -14.36 -4.50 -0.44
CA GLN A 22 -14.11 -3.56 0.66
C GLN A 22 -12.63 -3.24 0.83
N LEU A 23 -11.75 -4.23 0.63
CA LEU A 23 -10.31 -4.04 0.68
C LEU A 23 -9.83 -3.08 -0.42
N LEU A 24 -10.39 -3.17 -1.63
CA LEU A 24 -10.11 -2.21 -2.72
C LEU A 24 -10.62 -0.80 -2.40
N LEU A 25 -11.80 -0.69 -1.78
CA LEU A 25 -12.41 0.60 -1.41
C LEU A 25 -11.76 1.23 -0.17
N LYS A 26 -10.95 0.47 0.57
CA LYS A 26 -10.24 0.98 1.75
C LYS A 26 -9.29 2.08 1.31
N THR A 27 -9.64 3.30 1.70
CA THR A 27 -8.85 4.48 1.38
C THR A 27 -7.69 4.56 2.36
N LEU A 28 -6.48 4.67 1.84
CA LEU A 28 -5.23 4.71 2.62
C LEU A 28 -4.99 6.07 3.30
N SER A 29 -5.93 7.01 3.23
CA SER A 29 -5.69 8.45 3.40
C SER A 29 -4.91 8.83 4.66
N LYS A 30 -5.18 8.20 5.81
CA LYS A 30 -4.53 8.56 7.08
C LYS A 30 -3.05 8.15 7.14
N GLU A 31 -2.75 6.90 6.80
CA GLU A 31 -1.38 6.37 6.78
C GLU A 31 -0.58 7.04 5.67
N GLN A 32 -1.26 7.37 4.58
CA GLN A 32 -0.72 8.05 3.43
C GLN A 32 -0.31 9.51 3.71
N GLN A 33 -1.22 10.29 4.31
CA GLN A 33 -0.92 11.68 4.73
C GLN A 33 0.20 11.74 5.76
N ALA A 34 0.24 10.78 6.68
CA ALA A 34 1.31 10.68 7.65
C ALA A 34 2.67 10.37 6.98
N LEU A 35 2.69 9.52 5.94
CA LEU A 35 3.90 9.25 5.17
C LEU A 35 4.35 10.48 4.38
N GLU A 36 3.45 11.19 3.69
CA GLU A 36 3.76 12.44 2.99
C GLU A 36 4.35 13.49 3.93
N THR A 37 3.74 13.67 5.11
CA THR A 37 4.22 14.61 6.12
C THR A 37 5.63 14.25 6.58
N LEU A 38 5.87 12.96 6.88
CA LEU A 38 7.19 12.49 7.30
C LEU A 38 8.22 12.56 6.17
N LEU A 39 7.83 12.30 4.91
CA LEU A 39 8.71 12.45 3.75
C LEU A 39 9.17 13.90 3.58
N GLN A 40 8.25 14.86 3.67
CA GLN A 40 8.57 16.28 3.57
C GLN A 40 9.51 16.74 4.69
N LYS A 41 9.28 16.28 5.91
CA LYS A 41 10.16 16.58 7.05
C LYS A 41 11.51 15.85 6.97
N ASN A 42 11.55 14.64 6.42
CA ASN A 42 12.80 13.91 6.23
C ASN A 42 13.69 14.56 5.17
N LYS A 43 13.09 15.08 4.08
CA LYS A 43 13.78 15.97 3.12
C LYS A 43 14.41 17.20 3.82
N ALA A 44 13.84 17.65 4.94
CA ALA A 44 14.38 18.72 5.79
C ALA A 44 15.45 18.28 6.83
N ARG A 45 16.00 17.06 6.73
CA ARG A 45 17.13 16.51 7.53
C ARG A 45 16.87 16.29 9.02
N VAL A 46 15.71 15.74 9.39
CA VAL A 46 15.46 15.26 10.77
C VAL A 46 15.63 13.73 10.85
N HIS A 47 16.80 13.28 11.28
CA HIS A 47 17.18 11.85 11.34
C HIS A 47 16.28 10.98 12.25
N THR A 48 15.58 11.57 13.23
CA THR A 48 14.67 10.85 14.14
C THR A 48 13.44 10.29 13.42
N GLU A 49 13.02 10.90 12.32
CA GLU A 49 11.81 10.52 11.59
C GLU A 49 12.07 9.42 10.54
N GLN A 50 13.34 9.07 10.26
CA GLN A 50 13.70 8.03 9.27
C GLN A 50 13.11 6.65 9.62
N LYS A 51 13.18 6.25 10.90
CA LYS A 51 12.64 4.95 11.35
C LYS A 51 11.12 4.90 11.23
N GLN A 52 10.44 6.00 11.53
CA GLN A 52 8.99 6.09 11.40
C GLN A 52 8.56 6.06 9.94
N LEU A 53 9.33 6.72 9.05
CA LEU A 53 9.13 6.69 7.61
C LEU A 53 9.25 5.27 7.05
N VAL A 54 10.30 4.53 7.41
CA VAL A 54 10.47 3.12 6.98
C VAL A 54 9.32 2.23 7.47
N VAL A 55 8.82 2.43 8.69
CA VAL A 55 7.67 1.67 9.20
C VAL A 55 6.39 2.01 8.44
N LEU A 56 6.08 3.30 8.24
CA LEU A 56 4.91 3.70 7.46
C LEU A 56 4.99 3.22 6.01
N GLN A 57 6.16 3.29 5.40
CA GLN A 57 6.39 2.82 4.04
C GLN A 57 6.13 1.30 3.92
N LYS A 58 6.56 0.51 4.90
CA LYS A 58 6.23 -0.93 4.96
C LYS A 58 4.72 -1.18 5.07
N VAL A 59 4.01 -0.37 5.87
CA VAL A 59 2.55 -0.47 6.03
C VAL A 59 1.83 -0.14 4.71
N VAL A 60 2.19 0.95 4.06
CA VAL A 60 1.61 1.37 2.77
C VAL A 60 1.87 0.31 1.69
N ASN A 61 3.10 -0.18 1.57
CA ASN A 61 3.45 -1.24 0.60
C ASN A 61 2.65 -2.52 0.85
N LYS A 62 2.49 -2.93 2.10
CA LYS A 62 1.66 -4.09 2.47
C LYS A 62 0.22 -3.92 2.00
N ILE A 63 -0.38 -2.77 2.25
CA ILE A 63 -1.78 -2.53 1.88
C ILE A 63 -1.93 -2.46 0.35
N MET A 64 -0.97 -1.84 -0.35
CA MET A 64 -0.95 -1.82 -1.82
C MET A 64 -0.85 -3.23 -2.42
N LEU A 65 0.00 -4.10 -1.86
CA LEU A 65 0.08 -5.51 -2.27
C LEU A 65 -1.25 -6.25 -2.03
N GLN A 66 -1.89 -6.03 -0.87
CA GLN A 66 -3.19 -6.64 -0.57
C GLN A 66 -4.27 -6.17 -1.56
N LYS A 67 -4.30 -4.87 -1.89
CA LYS A 67 -5.22 -4.29 -2.89
C LYS A 67 -4.96 -4.90 -4.27
N ALA A 68 -3.69 -4.99 -4.70
CA ALA A 68 -3.33 -5.61 -5.96
C ALA A 68 -3.76 -7.08 -6.03
N ARG A 69 -3.51 -7.87 -4.98
CA ARG A 69 -3.92 -9.28 -4.90
C ARG A 69 -5.45 -9.42 -4.94
N ALA A 70 -6.18 -8.59 -4.19
CA ALA A 70 -7.64 -8.59 -4.20
C ALA A 70 -8.21 -8.24 -5.59
N ALA A 71 -7.62 -7.27 -6.29
CA ALA A 71 -8.00 -6.93 -7.66
C ALA A 71 -7.79 -8.12 -8.61
N VAL A 72 -6.65 -8.79 -8.51
CA VAL A 72 -6.34 -9.99 -9.29
C VAL A 72 -7.36 -11.09 -9.02
N LEU A 73 -7.66 -11.38 -7.75
CA LEU A 73 -8.63 -12.42 -7.36
C LEU A 73 -10.05 -12.10 -7.86
N LEU A 74 -10.50 -10.85 -7.74
CA LEU A 74 -11.81 -10.43 -8.25
C LEU A 74 -11.89 -10.58 -9.78
N ARG A 75 -10.83 -10.21 -10.51
CA ARG A 75 -10.76 -10.41 -11.96
C ARG A 75 -10.83 -11.88 -12.33
N PHE A 76 -10.07 -12.75 -11.66
CA PHE A 76 -10.11 -14.20 -11.88
C PHE A 76 -11.50 -14.79 -11.63
N ARG A 77 -12.25 -14.23 -10.67
CA ARG A 77 -13.63 -14.63 -10.35
C ARG A 77 -14.69 -13.97 -11.24
N GLY A 78 -14.29 -13.33 -12.34
CA GLY A 78 -15.20 -12.68 -13.29
C GLY A 78 -15.89 -11.42 -12.77
N GLN A 79 -15.44 -10.86 -11.64
CA GLN A 79 -16.00 -9.64 -11.08
C GLN A 79 -15.42 -8.41 -11.78
N ARG A 80 -16.28 -7.43 -12.06
CA ARG A 80 -15.82 -6.08 -12.43
C ARG A 80 -15.18 -5.43 -11.21
N LEU A 81 -14.00 -4.87 -11.42
CA LEU A 81 -13.34 -4.09 -10.38
C LEU A 81 -14.12 -2.79 -10.15
N PRO A 82 -14.32 -2.37 -8.89
CA PRO A 82 -14.73 -1.00 -8.62
C PRO A 82 -13.68 -0.08 -9.26
N TYR A 83 -14.12 0.90 -10.05
CA TYR A 83 -13.28 1.89 -10.69
C TYR A 83 -12.79 2.90 -9.64
N GLN A 84 -11.97 2.44 -8.71
CA GLN A 84 -11.16 3.35 -7.92
C GLN A 84 -9.78 3.32 -8.56
N GLN A 85 -9.53 4.29 -9.44
CA GLN A 85 -8.17 4.66 -9.79
C GLN A 85 -7.41 4.78 -8.47
N LEU A 86 -6.25 4.14 -8.39
CA LEU A 86 -5.27 4.51 -7.36
C LEU A 86 -5.24 6.04 -7.39
N SER A 87 -5.57 6.69 -6.27
CA SER A 87 -5.63 8.15 -6.28
C SER A 87 -4.27 8.67 -6.77
N GLU A 88 -4.22 9.83 -7.43
CA GLU A 88 -2.93 10.37 -7.90
C GLU A 88 -1.90 10.45 -6.76
N SER A 89 -2.37 10.65 -5.52
CA SER A 89 -1.57 10.55 -4.30
C SER A 89 -1.05 9.14 -3.99
N GLU A 90 -1.79 8.06 -4.28
CA GLU A 90 -1.34 6.67 -4.13
C GLU A 90 -0.27 6.33 -5.18
N LEU A 91 -0.40 6.87 -6.40
CA LEU A 91 0.62 6.73 -7.46
C LEU A 91 1.89 7.53 -7.15
N TYR A 92 1.73 8.77 -6.69
CA TYR A 92 2.84 9.67 -6.35
C TYR A 92 3.69 9.12 -5.19
N LEU A 93 3.05 8.57 -4.15
CA LEU A 93 3.79 7.96 -3.05
C LEU A 93 4.55 6.72 -3.47
N VAL A 94 3.99 5.87 -4.32
CA VAL A 94 4.72 4.68 -4.81
C VAL A 94 5.98 5.10 -5.58
N SER A 95 5.93 6.17 -6.38
CA SER A 95 7.14 6.69 -7.05
C SER A 95 8.14 7.28 -6.07
N GLU A 96 7.71 8.12 -5.12
CA GLU A 96 8.62 8.77 -4.16
C GLU A 96 9.31 7.75 -3.25
N ILE A 97 8.60 6.68 -2.89
CA ILE A 97 9.08 5.54 -2.11
C ILE A 97 10.20 4.80 -2.84
N SER A 98 10.06 4.54 -4.15
CA SER A 98 11.07 3.82 -4.94
C SER A 98 12.37 4.62 -5.11
N ASP A 99 12.31 5.95 -5.09
CA ASP A 99 13.51 6.78 -5.22
C ASP A 99 14.29 6.92 -3.90
N LEU A 100 13.67 6.68 -2.74
CA LEU A 100 14.36 6.69 -1.44
C LEU A 100 15.27 5.47 -1.22
N ASP A 101 14.93 4.31 -1.79
CA ASP A 101 15.79 3.11 -1.75
C ASP A 101 17.10 3.28 -2.54
N LYS A 102 17.20 4.27 -3.44
CA LYS A 102 18.43 4.56 -4.20
C LYS A 102 19.52 5.27 -3.38
N TYR A 103 19.19 5.78 -2.20
CA TYR A 103 20.11 6.58 -1.37
C TYR A 103 20.54 5.85 -0.07
N THR A 104 20.23 4.56 0.07
CA THR A 104 20.73 3.63 1.10
C THR A 104 21.57 2.54 0.48
#